data_AF-A0A836C750-F1
#
_entry.id   AF-A0A836C750-F1
#
_cell.length_a   1.000
_cell.length_b   1.000
_cell.length_c   1.000
_cell.angle_alpha   90.00
_cell.angle_beta   90.00
_cell.angle_gamma   90.00
#
_symmetry.space_group_name_H-M   'P 1'
#
loop_
_entity.id
_entity.type
_entity.pdbx_description
1 polymer ?
#
loop_
_entity_poly.entity_id
_entity_poly.type
_entity_poly.pdbx_seq_one_letter_code
_entity_poly.pdbx_strand_id
1 'polypeptide(L)'
;MTALGLKYGSLGLLVLQNTALVLLMSYSRNVEGPLYTSSTAVATMEVMKVITCCGVIFVTSGGYKPFLRTMKIEIVNKPAELGKLALPSFLYMVQNNLLYEALSNLDPATYSVCYQLKIMTTALFSVILLKKRLSPLKWMALVLLTLGVALAELATHAAPKAADADAPPEPMLPLPTAAPDLDSGSAIGNPLQRRLQEDGEAAALGGFEELKMQRQLLGFLCVLAATCTSGFAGVWFEMILKGAKTSLWIRNVQMGLPSILFALASCYTKDLALLRDRGFFYGYTGIVWGVIVLQAVGGLMVAVVVKYADNILKAFASAVSIVTSCLLSALLFGFRPSPVFMVGTLLVSVSVFLYSKPDGVKPLKAQASKQNLPLFDSHAKRPKAEV
;
A
#
# COMPACT_ATOMS: atom_id res chain seq x y z
N MET A 1 -3.03 -25.95 -16.08
CA MET A 1 -2.37 -24.63 -16.26
C MET A 1 -0.90 -24.74 -15.94
N THR A 2 -0.01 -24.20 -16.78
CA THR A 2 1.43 -24.14 -16.49
C THR A 2 1.73 -23.13 -15.36
N ALA A 3 2.83 -23.30 -14.64
CA ALA A 3 3.23 -22.34 -13.59
C ALA A 3 3.39 -20.90 -14.14
N LEU A 4 3.82 -20.79 -15.41
CA LEU A 4 3.90 -19.52 -16.13
C LEU A 4 2.53 -18.89 -16.35
N GLY A 5 1.53 -19.69 -16.75
CA GLY A 5 0.15 -19.25 -16.92
C GLY A 5 -0.49 -18.77 -15.62
N LEU A 6 -0.24 -19.45 -14.49
CA LEU A 6 -0.71 -19.01 -13.17
C LEU A 6 -0.08 -17.68 -12.76
N LYS A 7 1.22 -17.50 -13.02
CA LYS A 7 1.94 -16.26 -12.70
C LYS A 7 1.37 -15.06 -13.45
N TYR A 8 1.31 -15.10 -14.78
CA TYR A 8 0.84 -13.95 -15.57
C TYR A 8 -0.68 -13.80 -15.52
N GLY A 9 -1.44 -14.90 -15.43
CA GLY A 9 -2.88 -14.85 -15.25
C GLY A 9 -3.28 -14.17 -13.95
N SER A 10 -2.62 -14.50 -12.84
CA SER A 10 -2.90 -13.83 -11.55
C SER A 10 -2.51 -12.34 -11.54
N LEU A 11 -1.41 -11.97 -12.20
CA LEU A 11 -1.02 -10.57 -12.36
C LEU A 11 -2.03 -9.79 -13.20
N GLY A 12 -2.46 -10.34 -14.34
CA GLY A 12 -3.47 -9.71 -15.21
C GLY A 12 -4.81 -9.54 -14.50
N LEU A 13 -5.28 -10.57 -13.79
CA LEU A 13 -6.48 -10.47 -12.97
C LEU A 13 -6.32 -9.41 -11.87
N LEU A 14 -5.15 -9.30 -11.22
CA LEU A 14 -4.90 -8.29 -10.19
C LEU A 14 -4.97 -6.87 -10.77
N VAL A 15 -4.44 -6.65 -11.98
CA VAL A 15 -4.58 -5.36 -12.68
C VAL A 15 -6.06 -5.04 -12.88
N LEU A 16 -6.84 -5.97 -13.44
CA LEU A 16 -8.27 -5.77 -13.69
C LEU A 16 -9.04 -5.48 -12.40
N GLN A 17 -8.78 -6.25 -11.34
CA GLN A 17 -9.44 -6.08 -10.04
C GLN A 17 -9.10 -4.71 -9.42
N ASN A 18 -7.83 -4.30 -9.44
CA ASN A 18 -7.42 -2.99 -8.93
C ASN A 18 -8.06 -1.85 -9.74
N THR A 19 -8.09 -1.97 -11.07
CA THR A 19 -8.71 -0.96 -11.93
C THR A 19 -10.21 -0.82 -11.67
N ALA A 20 -10.92 -1.94 -11.56
CA ALA A 20 -12.33 -1.94 -11.18
C ALA A 20 -12.54 -1.34 -9.78
N LEU A 21 -11.64 -1.63 -8.83
CA LEU A 21 -11.73 -1.13 -7.46
C LEU A 21 -11.55 0.39 -7.40
N VAL A 22 -10.58 0.95 -8.12
CA VAL A 22 -10.35 2.41 -8.17
C VAL A 22 -11.58 3.13 -8.71
N LEU A 23 -12.14 2.65 -9.83
CA LEU A 23 -13.34 3.22 -10.42
C LEU A 23 -14.56 3.12 -9.49
N LEU A 24 -14.77 1.95 -8.88
CA LEU A 24 -15.92 1.73 -8.01
C LEU A 24 -15.79 2.52 -6.69
N MET A 25 -14.58 2.68 -6.15
CA MET A 25 -14.34 3.55 -4.98
C MET A 25 -14.52 5.02 -5.32
N SER A 26 -14.11 5.45 -6.51
CA SER A 26 -14.37 6.81 -6.98
C SER A 26 -15.89 7.05 -7.09
N TYR A 27 -16.62 6.11 -7.69
CA TYR A 27 -18.06 6.19 -7.79
C TYR A 27 -18.74 6.16 -6.42
N SER A 28 -18.38 5.23 -5.52
CA SER A 28 -19.03 5.09 -4.21
C SER A 28 -18.90 6.31 -3.30
N ARG A 29 -17.83 7.11 -3.47
CA ARG A 29 -17.59 8.33 -2.71
C ARG A 29 -18.22 9.58 -3.31
N ASN A 30 -18.58 9.55 -4.59
CA ASN A 30 -19.17 10.68 -5.31
C ASN A 30 -20.69 10.59 -5.47
N VAL A 31 -21.29 9.45 -5.13
CA VAL A 31 -22.76 9.30 -5.08
C VAL A 31 -23.32 10.02 -3.86
N GLU A 32 -24.40 10.78 -4.04
CA GLU A 32 -25.10 11.46 -2.95
C GLU A 32 -25.61 10.46 -1.90
N GLY A 33 -25.28 10.72 -0.63
CA GLY A 33 -25.73 9.88 0.47
C GLY A 33 -24.78 9.91 1.67
N PRO A 34 -25.13 9.20 2.76
CA PRO A 34 -24.29 9.09 3.93
C PRO A 34 -22.99 8.34 3.60
N LEU A 35 -21.85 8.95 3.92
CA LEU A 35 -20.54 8.33 3.77
C LEU A 35 -20.35 7.17 4.76
N TYR A 36 -19.83 6.05 4.28
CA TYR A 36 -19.49 4.89 5.10
C TYR A 36 -18.16 5.11 5.84
N THR A 37 -18.04 4.53 7.03
CA THR A 37 -16.80 4.58 7.82
C THR A 37 -15.77 3.60 7.26
N SER A 38 -14.61 4.10 6.83
CA SER A 38 -13.61 3.26 6.14
C SER A 38 -13.04 2.14 7.01
N SER A 39 -12.88 2.33 8.32
CA SER A 39 -12.39 1.30 9.25
C SER A 39 -13.32 0.08 9.34
N THR A 40 -14.64 0.31 9.36
CA THR A 40 -15.65 -0.76 9.38
C THR A 40 -15.63 -1.57 8.08
N ALA A 41 -15.40 -0.91 6.93
CA ALA A 41 -15.29 -1.58 5.63
C ALA A 41 -14.04 -2.47 5.58
N VAL A 42 -12.92 -1.99 6.14
CA VAL A 42 -11.68 -2.77 6.31
C VAL A 42 -11.93 -4.00 7.19
N ALA A 43 -12.57 -3.85 8.35
CA ALA A 43 -12.89 -4.98 9.22
C ALA A 43 -13.81 -6.01 8.52
N THR A 44 -14.82 -5.52 7.81
CA THR A 44 -15.77 -6.36 7.07
C THR A 44 -15.09 -7.14 5.95
N MET A 45 -14.18 -6.53 5.18
CA MET A 45 -13.44 -7.26 4.14
C MET A 45 -12.49 -8.32 4.73
N GLU A 46 -11.88 -8.09 5.90
CA GLU A 46 -11.03 -9.10 6.56
C GLU A 46 -11.87 -10.33 6.96
N VAL A 47 -13.07 -10.09 7.52
CA VAL A 47 -14.02 -11.16 7.85
C VAL A 47 -14.43 -11.93 6.59
N MET A 48 -14.78 -11.24 5.51
CA MET A 48 -15.13 -11.88 4.23
C MET A 48 -14.00 -12.73 3.66
N LYS A 49 -12.75 -12.26 3.73
CA LYS A 49 -11.59 -13.05 3.29
C LYS A 49 -11.44 -14.34 4.08
N VAL A 50 -11.56 -14.27 5.41
CA VAL A 50 -11.47 -15.45 6.28
C VAL A 50 -12.62 -16.42 6.00
N ILE A 51 -13.85 -15.94 5.88
CA ILE A 51 -15.02 -16.77 5.52
C ILE A 51 -14.78 -17.47 4.18
N THR A 52 -14.32 -16.73 3.16
CA THR A 52 -14.04 -17.29 1.84
C THR A 52 -12.96 -18.37 1.91
N CYS A 53 -11.86 -18.12 2.63
CA CYS A 53 -10.80 -19.12 2.79
C CYS A 53 -11.29 -20.36 3.55
N CYS A 54 -12.07 -20.19 4.61
CA CYS A 54 -12.68 -21.30 5.34
C CYS A 54 -13.63 -22.11 4.45
N GLY A 55 -14.44 -21.45 3.61
CA GLY A 55 -15.31 -22.11 2.63
C GLY A 55 -14.53 -22.95 1.63
N VAL A 56 -13.44 -22.42 1.08
CA VAL A 56 -12.56 -23.19 0.18
C VAL A 56 -11.92 -24.37 0.90
N ILE A 57 -11.45 -24.20 2.14
CA ILE A 57 -10.88 -25.30 2.94
C ILE A 57 -11.96 -26.37 3.22
N PHE A 58 -13.19 -25.96 3.52
CA PHE A 58 -14.30 -26.89 3.78
C PHE A 58 -14.62 -27.74 2.55
N VAL A 59 -14.77 -27.11 1.37
CA VAL A 59 -15.04 -27.80 0.11
C VAL A 59 -13.89 -28.74 -0.25
N THR A 60 -12.64 -28.29 -0.12
CA THR A 60 -11.46 -29.10 -0.45
C THR A 60 -11.19 -30.23 0.55
N SER A 61 -11.68 -30.11 1.78
CA SER A 61 -11.57 -31.11 2.83
C SER A 61 -12.62 -32.23 2.72
N GLY A 62 -13.65 -32.09 1.88
CA GLY A 62 -14.67 -33.12 1.64
C GLY A 62 -15.64 -33.35 2.81
N GLY A 63 -15.82 -32.36 3.70
CA GLY A 63 -16.81 -32.41 4.78
C GLY A 63 -16.38 -31.71 6.08
N TYR A 64 -17.29 -31.67 7.07
CA TYR A 64 -17.09 -30.91 8.30
C TYR A 64 -16.06 -31.53 9.27
N LYS A 65 -16.00 -32.87 9.40
CA LYS A 65 -15.02 -33.51 10.31
C LYS A 65 -13.57 -33.28 9.84
N PRO A 66 -13.20 -33.51 8.56
CA PRO A 66 -11.86 -33.21 8.08
C PRO A 66 -11.54 -31.71 8.12
N PHE A 67 -12.52 -30.83 7.84
CA PHE A 67 -12.37 -29.39 7.99
C PHE A 67 -11.98 -28.99 9.43
N LEU A 68 -12.75 -29.42 10.44
CA LEU A 68 -12.48 -29.11 11.84
C LEU A 68 -11.12 -29.68 12.29
N ARG A 69 -10.75 -30.86 11.81
CA ARG A 69 -9.44 -31.46 12.06
C ARG A 69 -8.32 -30.59 11.49
N THR A 70 -8.44 -30.15 10.24
CA THR A 70 -7.48 -29.24 9.58
C THR A 70 -7.36 -27.92 10.34
N MET A 71 -8.48 -27.31 10.71
CA MET A 71 -8.50 -26.05 11.48
C MET A 71 -7.82 -26.23 12.84
N LYS A 72 -8.10 -27.32 13.56
CA LYS A 72 -7.44 -27.60 14.84
C LYS A 72 -5.92 -27.80 14.69
N ILE A 73 -5.50 -28.56 13.68
CA ILE A 73 -4.07 -28.86 13.45
C ILE A 73 -3.30 -27.62 13.00
N GLU A 74 -3.84 -26.85 12.08
CA GLU A 74 -3.10 -25.74 11.46
C GLU A 74 -3.27 -24.41 12.19
N ILE A 75 -4.38 -24.18 12.90
CA ILE A 75 -4.62 -22.94 13.63
C ILE A 75 -4.28 -23.10 15.12
N VAL A 76 -4.92 -24.07 15.81
CA VAL A 76 -4.81 -24.20 17.27
C VAL A 76 -3.49 -24.85 17.69
N ASN A 77 -3.07 -25.93 17.02
CA ASN A 77 -1.87 -26.68 17.41
C ASN A 77 -0.56 -26.03 16.90
N LYS A 78 -0.64 -24.94 16.13
CA LYS A 78 0.54 -24.23 15.58
C LYS A 78 0.50 -22.72 15.90
N PRO A 79 0.46 -22.31 17.17
CA PRO A 79 0.39 -20.90 17.55
C PRO A 79 1.62 -20.10 17.10
N ALA A 80 2.79 -20.74 16.97
CA ALA A 80 3.98 -20.09 16.43
C ALA A 80 3.82 -19.66 14.96
N GLU A 81 3.10 -20.45 14.15
CA GLU A 81 2.82 -20.10 12.75
C GLU A 81 1.81 -18.96 12.66
N LEU A 82 0.83 -18.94 13.57
CA LEU A 82 -0.10 -17.82 13.73
C LEU A 82 0.65 -16.54 14.12
N GLY A 83 1.58 -16.60 15.09
CA GLY A 83 2.40 -15.47 15.51
C GLY A 83 3.29 -14.91 14.38
N LYS A 84 3.90 -15.80 13.57
CA LYS A 84 4.69 -15.38 12.39
C LYS A 84 3.87 -14.62 11.36
N LEU A 85 2.59 -14.97 11.19
CA LEU A 85 1.66 -14.31 10.26
C LEU A 85 0.91 -13.13 10.89
N ALA A 86 0.85 -13.04 12.21
CA ALA A 86 0.36 -11.86 12.92
C ALA A 86 1.30 -10.67 12.72
N LEU A 87 2.61 -10.89 12.59
CA LEU A 87 3.59 -9.82 12.38
C LEU A 87 3.29 -8.96 11.12
N PRO A 88 3.09 -9.52 9.91
CA PRO A 88 2.64 -8.73 8.76
C PRO A 88 1.35 -7.94 9.02
N SER A 89 0.34 -8.55 9.61
CA SER A 89 -0.95 -7.87 9.89
C SER A 89 -0.78 -6.70 10.86
N PHE A 90 0.04 -6.88 11.91
CA PHE A 90 0.38 -5.82 12.84
C PHE A 90 1.16 -4.69 12.16
N LEU A 91 2.17 -5.02 11.34
CA LEU A 91 2.94 -4.02 10.60
C LEU A 91 2.09 -3.26 9.58
N TYR A 92 1.10 -3.90 8.95
CA TYR A 92 0.13 -3.21 8.10
C TYR A 92 -0.77 -2.25 8.89
N MET A 93 -1.17 -2.61 10.11
CA MET A 93 -1.89 -1.69 11.00
C MET A 93 -1.03 -0.48 11.38
N VAL A 94 0.23 -0.71 11.81
CA VAL A 94 1.17 0.37 12.13
C VAL A 94 1.42 1.26 10.92
N GLN A 95 1.65 0.66 9.75
CA GLN A 95 1.78 1.38 8.49
C GLN A 95 0.57 2.29 8.26
N ASN A 96 -0.65 1.79 8.39
CA ASN A 96 -1.84 2.60 8.16
C ASN A 96 -1.90 3.82 9.11
N ASN A 97 -1.55 3.66 10.38
CA ASN A 97 -1.48 4.78 11.34
C ASN A 97 -0.41 5.80 10.96
N LEU A 98 0.79 5.35 10.59
CA LEU A 98 1.86 6.22 10.12
C LEU A 98 1.47 7.00 8.86
N LEU A 99 0.67 6.40 7.97
CA LEU A 99 0.18 7.09 6.77
C LEU A 99 -0.85 8.17 7.09
N TYR A 100 -1.74 7.96 8.08
CA TYR A 100 -2.64 9.02 8.54
C TYR A 100 -1.89 10.18 9.18
N GLU A 101 -0.87 9.89 9.99
CA GLU A 101 -0.02 10.92 10.59
C GLU A 101 0.74 11.70 9.53
N ALA A 102 1.30 11.00 8.53
CA ALA A 102 1.97 11.64 7.40
C ALA A 102 1.04 12.55 6.59
N LEU A 103 -0.17 12.09 6.26
CA LEU A 103 -1.17 12.89 5.53
C LEU A 103 -1.60 14.15 6.30
N SER A 104 -1.51 14.14 7.63
CA SER A 104 -1.87 15.28 8.48
C SER A 104 -0.75 16.33 8.59
N ASN A 105 0.45 16.00 8.10
CA ASN A 105 1.65 16.83 8.24
C ASN A 105 2.36 17.15 6.92
N LEU A 106 2.01 16.45 5.83
CA LEU A 106 2.52 16.69 4.48
C LEU A 106 1.39 17.11 3.55
N ASP A 107 1.71 17.93 2.55
CA ASP A 107 0.79 18.19 1.46
C ASP A 107 0.58 16.91 0.61
N PRO A 108 -0.57 16.76 -0.08
CA PRO A 108 -0.89 15.55 -0.84
C PRO A 108 0.13 15.19 -1.92
N ALA A 109 0.75 16.19 -2.56
CA ALA A 109 1.73 15.97 -3.61
C ALA A 109 3.02 15.35 -3.04
N THR A 110 3.57 15.96 -1.99
CA THR A 110 4.76 15.45 -1.28
C THR A 110 4.50 14.06 -0.71
N TYR A 111 3.35 13.85 -0.05
CA TYR A 111 2.96 12.55 0.49
C TYR A 111 2.97 11.45 -0.58
N SER A 112 2.33 11.70 -1.73
CA SER A 112 2.17 10.70 -2.79
C SER A 112 3.52 10.29 -3.38
N VAL A 113 4.40 11.26 -3.64
CA VAL A 113 5.76 11.00 -4.16
C VAL A 113 6.57 10.19 -3.15
N CYS A 114 6.60 10.60 -1.88
CA CYS A 114 7.35 9.90 -0.83
C CYS A 114 6.82 8.48 -0.58
N TYR A 115 5.50 8.26 -0.71
CA TYR A 115 4.92 6.94 -0.49
C TYR A 115 5.41 5.91 -1.52
N GLN A 116 5.81 6.33 -2.71
CA GLN A 116 6.34 5.42 -3.73
C GLN A 116 7.70 4.80 -3.41
N LEU A 117 8.42 5.34 -2.41
CA LEU A 117 9.61 4.70 -1.86
C LEU A 117 9.35 3.26 -1.39
N LYS A 118 8.10 2.90 -1.13
CA LYS A 118 7.65 1.53 -0.87
C LYS A 118 8.12 0.52 -1.93
N ILE A 119 8.18 0.90 -3.20
CA ILE A 119 8.66 0.02 -4.27
C ILE A 119 10.13 -0.34 -4.03
N MET A 120 10.93 0.67 -3.69
CA MET A 120 12.36 0.53 -3.39
C MET A 120 12.62 -0.23 -2.09
N THR A 121 11.88 0.06 -1.01
CA THR A 121 12.00 -0.69 0.25
C THR A 121 11.61 -2.15 0.07
N THR A 122 10.55 -2.43 -0.70
CA THR A 122 10.14 -3.80 -1.04
C THR A 122 11.24 -4.55 -1.81
N ALA A 123 11.89 -3.90 -2.77
CA ALA A 123 13.00 -4.49 -3.51
C ALA A 123 14.21 -4.76 -2.59
N LEU A 124 14.56 -3.80 -1.74
CA LEU A 124 15.64 -3.93 -0.76
C LEU A 124 15.39 -5.12 0.18
N PHE A 125 14.23 -5.19 0.82
CA PHE A 125 13.88 -6.33 1.68
C PHE A 125 13.80 -7.64 0.89
N SER A 126 13.36 -7.63 -0.37
CA SER A 126 13.38 -8.84 -1.21
C SER A 126 14.80 -9.35 -1.46
N VAL A 127 15.80 -8.47 -1.56
CA VAL A 127 17.21 -8.87 -1.66
C VAL A 127 17.73 -9.37 -0.30
N ILE A 128 17.40 -8.69 0.80
CA ILE A 128 17.92 -9.03 2.13
C ILE A 128 17.28 -10.30 2.70
N LEU A 129 15.94 -10.37 2.77
CA LEU A 129 15.19 -11.46 3.41
C LEU A 129 15.10 -12.70 2.53
N LEU A 130 14.76 -12.52 1.24
CA LEU A 130 14.56 -13.64 0.30
C LEU A 130 15.84 -14.00 -0.46
N LYS A 131 16.96 -13.31 -0.20
CA LYS A 131 18.26 -13.51 -0.88
C LYS A 131 18.15 -13.47 -2.41
N LYS A 132 17.23 -12.65 -2.94
CA LYS A 132 17.09 -12.46 -4.39
C LYS A 132 18.30 -11.70 -4.94
N ARG A 133 18.68 -12.02 -6.17
CA ARG A 133 19.67 -11.25 -6.94
C ARG A 133 18.94 -10.43 -7.99
N LEU A 134 19.13 -9.12 -7.97
CA LEU A 134 18.59 -8.20 -8.96
C LEU A 134 19.77 -7.63 -9.75
N SER A 135 19.72 -7.71 -11.08
CA SER A 135 20.71 -7.06 -11.93
C SER A 135 20.61 -5.53 -11.84
N PRO A 136 21.67 -4.79 -12.22
CA PRO A 136 21.60 -3.33 -12.34
C PRO A 136 20.45 -2.86 -13.24
N LEU A 137 20.13 -3.62 -14.29
CA LEU A 137 19.00 -3.34 -15.18
C LEU A 137 17.66 -3.39 -14.43
N LYS A 138 17.48 -4.37 -13.54
CA LYS A 138 16.27 -4.48 -12.72
C LYS A 138 16.18 -3.41 -11.65
N TRP A 139 17.30 -3.00 -11.06
CA TRP A 139 17.34 -1.84 -10.16
C TRP A 139 16.96 -0.56 -10.89
N MET A 140 17.50 -0.35 -12.09
CA MET A 140 17.12 0.78 -12.95
C MET A 140 15.62 0.75 -13.28
N ALA A 141 15.08 -0.43 -13.63
CA ALA A 141 13.65 -0.57 -13.86
C ALA A 141 12.83 -0.19 -12.61
N LEU A 142 13.24 -0.59 -11.40
CA LEU A 142 12.53 -0.25 -10.16
C LEU A 142 12.56 1.25 -9.85
N VAL A 143 13.68 1.93 -10.12
CA VAL A 143 13.77 3.40 -10.00
C VAL A 143 12.84 4.07 -11.00
N LEU A 144 12.86 3.64 -12.27
CA LEU A 144 11.93 4.14 -13.30
C LEU A 144 10.47 3.89 -12.94
N LEU A 145 10.15 2.74 -12.33
CA LEU A 145 8.81 2.46 -11.84
C LEU A 145 8.40 3.45 -10.77
N THR A 146 9.27 3.67 -9.78
CA THR A 146 9.01 4.57 -8.65
C THR A 146 8.75 5.99 -9.13
N LEU A 147 9.60 6.51 -10.01
CA LEU A 147 9.44 7.84 -10.61
C LEU A 147 8.20 7.92 -11.51
N GLY A 148 7.95 6.90 -12.33
CA GLY A 148 6.81 6.86 -13.23
C GLY A 148 5.47 6.88 -12.49
N VAL A 149 5.34 6.09 -11.41
CA VAL A 149 4.13 6.10 -10.57
C VAL A 149 4.02 7.41 -9.79
N ALA A 150 5.11 7.93 -9.23
CA ALA A 150 5.09 9.21 -8.51
C ALA A 150 4.60 10.37 -9.41
N LEU A 151 5.06 10.43 -10.66
CA LEU A 151 4.61 11.43 -11.64
C LEU A 151 3.15 11.21 -12.05
N ALA A 152 2.73 9.96 -12.27
CA ALA A 152 1.36 9.63 -12.62
C ALA A 152 0.37 10.02 -11.51
N GLU A 153 0.70 9.74 -10.25
CA GLU A 153 -0.15 10.12 -9.11
C GLU A 153 -0.14 11.62 -8.85
N LEU A 154 1.01 12.28 -8.95
CA LEU A 154 1.10 13.74 -8.83
C LEU A 154 0.19 14.42 -9.84
N ALA A 155 0.18 13.94 -11.09
CA ALA A 155 -0.68 14.44 -12.14
C ALA A 155 -2.18 14.25 -11.86
N THR A 156 -2.56 13.14 -11.20
CA THR A 156 -3.96 12.91 -10.82
C THR A 156 -4.41 13.77 -9.65
N HIS A 157 -3.51 14.09 -8.72
CA HIS A 157 -3.80 14.97 -7.58
C HIS A 157 -3.82 16.46 -7.96
N ALA A 158 -3.08 16.85 -9.00
CA ALA A 158 -3.02 18.21 -9.50
C ALA A 158 -4.13 18.57 -10.52
N ALA A 159 -4.93 17.60 -10.97
CA ALA A 159 -6.01 17.88 -11.92
C ALA A 159 -7.12 18.70 -11.23
N PRO A 160 -7.50 19.88 -11.77
CA PRO A 160 -8.62 20.63 -11.23
C PRO A 160 -9.88 19.76 -11.32
N LYS A 161 -10.67 19.70 -10.25
CA LYS A 161 -12.01 19.10 -10.32
C LYS A 161 -12.75 19.84 -11.43
N ALA A 162 -13.33 19.10 -12.37
CA ALA A 162 -14.07 19.66 -13.51
C ALA A 162 -15.26 20.57 -13.13
N ALA A 163 -15.53 20.77 -11.83
CA ALA A 163 -16.52 21.71 -11.30
C ALA A 163 -16.02 23.17 -11.20
N ASP A 164 -14.71 23.43 -11.26
CA ASP A 164 -14.17 24.78 -11.06
C ASP A 164 -13.96 25.55 -12.39
N ALA A 165 -14.24 24.94 -13.54
CA ALA A 165 -14.08 25.56 -14.85
C ALA A 165 -15.28 26.40 -15.31
N ASP A 166 -16.45 26.20 -14.67
CA ASP A 166 -17.72 26.88 -15.00
C ASP A 166 -18.27 27.71 -13.82
N ALA A 167 -17.51 27.80 -12.72
CA ALA A 167 -17.85 28.72 -11.65
C ALA A 167 -17.68 30.16 -12.18
N PRO A 168 -18.72 31.02 -12.15
CA PRO A 168 -18.51 32.45 -12.39
C PRO A 168 -17.39 32.91 -11.46
N PRO A 169 -16.50 33.82 -11.91
CA PRO A 169 -15.46 34.36 -11.05
C PRO A 169 -16.14 34.77 -9.74
N GLU A 170 -15.69 34.19 -8.62
CA GLU A 170 -16.20 34.61 -7.32
C GLU A 170 -16.20 36.15 -7.33
N PRO A 171 -17.33 36.80 -7.00
CA PRO A 171 -17.31 38.24 -6.87
C PRO A 171 -16.17 38.54 -5.91
N MET A 172 -15.16 39.27 -6.39
CA MET A 172 -14.05 39.70 -5.55
C MET A 172 -14.67 40.25 -4.29
N LEU A 173 -14.59 39.49 -3.20
CA LEU A 173 -14.88 40.01 -1.88
C LEU A 173 -14.04 41.28 -1.82
N PRO A 174 -14.66 42.47 -1.63
CA PRO A 174 -13.87 43.66 -1.44
C PRO A 174 -12.86 43.31 -0.36
N LEU A 175 -11.56 43.46 -0.68
CA LEU A 175 -10.48 43.44 0.29
C LEU A 175 -11.03 44.07 1.57
N PRO A 176 -10.81 43.48 2.76
CA PRO A 176 -11.26 44.08 4.00
C PRO A 176 -10.84 45.54 3.94
N THR A 177 -11.80 46.43 3.70
CA THR A 177 -11.54 47.86 3.75
C THR A 177 -11.05 48.04 5.15
N ALA A 178 -9.79 48.49 5.26
CA ALA A 178 -9.16 48.80 6.53
C ALA A 178 -10.22 49.37 7.47
N ALA A 179 -10.32 48.78 8.65
CA ALA A 179 -11.22 49.25 9.70
C ALA A 179 -11.11 50.79 9.76
N PRO A 180 -12.22 51.51 9.98
CA PRO A 180 -12.16 52.96 10.04
C PRO A 180 -11.13 53.35 11.09
N ASP A 181 -10.07 54.03 10.65
CA ASP A 181 -9.03 54.63 11.47
C ASP A 181 -9.69 55.65 12.42
N LEU A 182 -10.20 55.14 13.55
CA LEU A 182 -10.57 55.92 14.72
C LEU A 182 -9.32 56.14 15.56
N ASP A 183 -8.35 56.88 15.01
CA ASP A 183 -7.64 57.95 15.73
C ASP A 183 -6.68 58.69 14.78
N SER A 184 -7.19 59.70 14.08
CA SER A 184 -6.36 60.70 13.42
C SER A 184 -5.74 61.62 14.49
N GLY A 185 -4.70 61.12 15.17
CA GLY A 185 -4.13 61.79 16.33
C GLY A 185 -2.71 61.40 16.77
N SER A 186 -1.94 60.54 16.09
CA SER A 186 -0.48 60.42 16.36
C SER A 186 0.32 59.74 15.23
N ALA A 187 0.33 60.32 14.03
CA ALA A 187 1.13 59.81 12.90
C ALA A 187 2.62 60.19 12.96
N ILE A 188 3.25 60.09 14.14
CA ILE A 188 4.69 59.87 14.29
C ILE A 188 4.83 58.68 15.23
N GLY A 189 4.54 57.48 14.73
CA GLY A 189 4.93 56.26 15.44
C GLY A 189 6.43 56.31 15.69
N ASN A 190 6.84 56.31 16.96
CA ASN A 190 8.24 56.34 17.36
C ASN A 190 9.02 55.27 16.55
N PRO A 191 10.15 55.59 15.90
CA PRO A 191 10.94 54.62 15.13
C PRO A 191 11.24 53.33 15.90
N LEU A 192 11.37 53.41 17.23
CA LEU A 192 11.54 52.25 18.10
C LEU A 192 10.32 51.31 18.11
N GLN A 193 9.10 51.86 18.04
CA GLN A 193 7.87 51.08 18.12
C GLN A 193 7.62 50.30 16.82
N ARG A 194 8.01 50.86 15.66
CA ARG A 194 8.04 50.12 14.39
C ARG A 194 9.05 48.98 14.42
N ARG A 195 10.28 49.23 14.93
CA ARG A 195 11.30 48.18 15.04
C ARG A 195 10.87 47.04 15.96
N LEU A 196 10.28 47.35 17.11
CA LEU A 196 9.77 46.31 18.03
C LEU A 196 8.64 45.48 17.42
N GLN A 197 7.80 46.10 16.58
CA GLN A 197 6.72 45.41 15.88
C GLN A 197 7.26 44.54 14.73
N GLU A 198 8.21 45.05 13.95
CA GLU A 198 8.93 44.30 12.90
C GLU A 198 9.73 43.12 13.50
N ASP A 199 10.43 43.32 14.62
CA ASP A 199 11.17 42.28 15.32
C ASP A 199 10.22 41.20 15.89
N GLY A 200 9.06 41.62 16.41
CA GLY A 200 8.01 40.71 16.88
C GLY A 200 7.37 39.88 15.76
N GLU A 201 7.07 40.50 14.61
CA GLU A 201 6.57 39.81 13.42
C GLU A 201 7.62 38.86 12.83
N ALA A 202 8.88 39.27 12.76
CA ALA A 202 9.99 38.43 12.30
C ALA A 202 10.23 37.22 13.23
N ALA A 203 10.15 37.42 14.55
CA ALA A 203 10.24 36.34 15.53
C ALA A 203 9.04 35.37 15.42
N ALA A 204 7.82 35.90 15.21
CA ALA A 204 6.62 35.08 15.01
C ALA A 204 6.67 34.28 13.69
N LEU A 205 7.12 34.91 12.59
CA LEU A 205 7.38 34.25 11.31
C LEU A 205 8.45 33.17 11.43
N GLY A 206 9.54 33.45 12.15
CA GLY A 206 10.59 32.48 12.46
C GLY A 206 10.04 31.27 13.24
N GLY A 207 9.26 31.51 14.28
CA GLY A 207 8.60 30.45 15.05
C GLY A 207 7.58 29.65 14.22
N PHE A 208 6.83 30.31 13.34
CA PHE A 208 5.89 29.65 12.43
C PHE A 208 6.60 28.74 11.41
N GLU A 209 7.67 29.22 10.77
CA GLU A 209 8.46 28.42 9.84
C GLU A 209 9.18 27.26 10.55
N GLU A 210 9.65 27.44 11.78
CA GLU A 210 10.23 26.36 12.58
C GLU A 210 9.19 25.28 12.92
N LEU A 211 7.99 25.66 13.37
CA LEU A 211 6.87 24.74 13.62
C LEU A 211 6.43 23.99 12.35
N LYS A 212 6.36 24.70 11.22
CA LYS A 212 6.02 24.13 9.92
C LYS A 212 7.08 23.14 9.46
N MET A 213 8.37 23.47 9.59
CA MET A 213 9.47 22.58 9.27
C MET A 213 9.47 21.33 10.16
N GLN A 214 9.21 21.47 11.46
CA GLN A 214 9.08 20.33 12.38
C GLN A 214 7.93 19.39 12.00
N ARG A 215 6.76 19.94 11.67
CA ARG A 215 5.61 19.16 11.19
C ARG A 215 5.94 18.42 9.90
N GLN A 216 6.51 19.11 8.92
CA GLN A 216 6.91 18.48 7.66
C GLN A 216 7.92 17.35 7.90
N LEU A 217 8.94 17.58 8.73
CA LEU A 217 9.92 16.56 9.09
C LEU A 217 9.26 15.33 9.75
N LEU A 218 8.36 15.54 10.70
CA LEU A 218 7.57 14.47 11.30
C LEU A 218 6.81 13.68 10.23
N GLY A 219 6.14 14.38 9.32
CA GLY A 219 5.42 13.77 8.19
C GLY A 219 6.33 12.91 7.30
N PHE A 220 7.51 13.42 6.93
CA PHE A 220 8.50 12.67 6.14
C PHE A 220 8.98 11.41 6.86
N LEU A 221 9.30 11.51 8.15
CA LEU A 221 9.71 10.37 8.98
C LEU A 221 8.61 9.32 9.07
N CYS A 222 7.35 9.74 9.21
CA CYS A 222 6.19 8.84 9.21
C CYS A 222 6.01 8.11 7.88
N VAL A 223 6.11 8.79 6.72
CA VAL A 223 6.04 8.12 5.40
C VAL A 223 7.19 7.15 5.22
N LEU A 224 8.41 7.53 5.59
CA LEU A 224 9.57 6.65 5.47
C LEU A 224 9.40 5.38 6.32
N ALA A 225 8.98 5.53 7.57
CA ALA A 225 8.68 4.39 8.45
C ALA A 225 7.53 3.53 7.88
N ALA A 226 6.48 4.15 7.31
CA ALA A 226 5.38 3.44 6.69
C ALA A 226 5.82 2.63 5.45
N THR A 227 6.64 3.22 4.58
CA THR A 227 7.13 2.52 3.38
C THR A 227 8.08 1.37 3.74
N CYS A 228 8.92 1.53 4.77
CA CYS A 228 9.77 0.45 5.29
C CYS A 228 8.95 -0.69 5.89
N THR A 229 8.00 -0.40 6.78
CA THR A 229 7.12 -1.41 7.39
C THR A 229 6.29 -2.14 6.35
N SER A 230 5.76 -1.43 5.34
CA SER A 230 5.00 -2.03 4.22
C SER A 230 5.84 -3.01 3.40
N GLY A 231 7.05 -2.58 3.02
CA GLY A 231 7.99 -3.39 2.25
C GLY A 231 8.42 -4.64 3.01
N PHE A 232 8.77 -4.49 4.29
CA PHE A 232 9.13 -5.60 5.15
C PHE A 232 7.97 -6.57 5.33
N ALA A 233 6.77 -6.11 5.70
CA ALA A 233 5.59 -6.94 5.92
C ALA A 233 5.23 -7.78 4.68
N GLY A 234 5.27 -7.16 3.50
CA GLY A 234 4.95 -7.85 2.24
C GLY A 234 5.98 -8.92 1.88
N VAL A 235 7.28 -8.63 2.06
CA VAL A 235 8.35 -9.60 1.79
C VAL A 235 8.40 -10.71 2.84
N TRP A 236 8.12 -10.39 4.11
CA TRP A 236 7.97 -11.38 5.17
C TRP A 236 6.81 -12.35 4.89
N PHE A 237 5.66 -11.82 4.46
CA PHE A 237 4.54 -12.64 4.03
C PHE A 237 4.91 -13.53 2.83
N GLU A 238 5.63 -12.99 1.84
CA GLU A 238 6.16 -13.78 0.71
C GLU A 238 7.07 -14.92 1.20
N MET A 239 7.96 -14.65 2.15
CA MET A 239 8.87 -15.63 2.73
C MET A 239 8.12 -16.78 3.39
N ILE A 240 7.09 -16.48 4.19
CA ILE A 240 6.28 -17.51 4.85
C ILE A 240 5.46 -18.31 3.83
N LEU A 241 4.82 -17.63 2.87
CA LEU A 241 4.01 -18.29 1.84
C LEU A 241 4.83 -19.25 0.98
N LYS A 242 6.07 -18.88 0.62
CA LYS A 242 6.93 -19.70 -0.24
C LYS A 242 7.71 -20.75 0.53
N GLY A 243 8.01 -20.52 1.81
CA GLY A 243 8.73 -21.47 2.66
C GLY A 243 7.89 -22.64 3.18
N ALA A 244 6.56 -22.54 3.15
CA ALA A 244 5.67 -23.53 3.73
C ALA A 244 5.04 -24.50 2.71
N LYS A 245 4.86 -25.77 3.12
CA LYS A 245 4.02 -26.76 2.42
C LYS A 245 2.52 -26.57 2.66
N THR A 246 2.15 -25.80 3.68
CA THR A 246 0.77 -25.48 4.04
C THR A 246 0.04 -24.78 2.88
N SER A 247 -1.25 -25.04 2.74
CA SER A 247 -2.07 -24.43 1.68
C SER A 247 -2.16 -22.92 1.84
N LEU A 248 -2.30 -22.22 0.70
CA LEU A 248 -2.44 -20.76 0.65
C LEU A 248 -3.67 -20.28 1.44
N TRP A 249 -4.78 -21.02 1.37
CA TRP A 249 -6.02 -20.70 2.08
C TRP A 249 -5.84 -20.73 3.60
N ILE A 250 -5.13 -21.73 4.13
CA ILE A 250 -4.83 -21.83 5.56
C ILE A 250 -3.92 -20.69 6.00
N ARG A 251 -2.93 -20.32 5.19
CA ARG A 251 -2.05 -19.17 5.46
C ARG A 251 -2.82 -17.85 5.48
N ASN A 252 -3.79 -17.69 4.58
CA ASN A 252 -4.69 -16.52 4.61
C ASN A 252 -5.62 -16.50 5.82
N VAL A 253 -6.11 -17.65 6.31
CA VAL A 253 -6.85 -17.72 7.58
C VAL A 253 -5.95 -17.33 8.75
N GLN A 254 -4.74 -17.90 8.84
CA GLN A 254 -3.77 -17.58 9.90
C GLN A 254 -3.39 -16.09 9.91
N MET A 255 -3.28 -15.44 8.75
CA MET A 255 -3.02 -14.01 8.67
C MET A 255 -4.27 -13.16 8.96
N GLY A 256 -5.43 -13.60 8.46
CA GLY A 256 -6.70 -12.90 8.58
C GLY A 256 -7.24 -12.86 10.00
N LEU A 257 -7.06 -13.90 10.80
CA LEU A 257 -7.52 -13.94 12.19
C LEU A 257 -6.94 -12.80 13.06
N PRO A 258 -5.61 -12.60 13.16
CA PRO A 258 -5.04 -11.40 13.78
C PRO A 258 -5.47 -10.10 13.09
N SER A 259 -5.59 -10.10 11.76
CA SER A 259 -5.98 -8.91 11.00
C SER A 259 -7.37 -8.40 11.35
N ILE A 260 -8.33 -9.30 11.59
CA ILE A 260 -9.68 -8.94 12.07
C ILE A 260 -9.58 -8.24 13.43
N LEU A 261 -8.78 -8.77 14.36
CA LEU A 261 -8.60 -8.16 15.67
C LEU A 261 -8.03 -6.74 15.56
N PHE A 262 -7.01 -6.55 14.72
CA PHE A 262 -6.41 -5.23 14.48
C PHE A 262 -7.35 -4.27 13.75
N ALA A 263 -8.17 -4.76 12.83
CA ALA A 263 -9.17 -3.95 12.13
C ALA A 263 -10.30 -3.49 13.08
N LEU A 264 -10.80 -4.39 13.94
CA LEU A 264 -11.77 -4.05 14.97
C LEU A 264 -11.19 -3.10 16.03
N ALA A 265 -9.95 -3.33 16.45
CA ALA A 265 -9.25 -2.39 17.32
C ALA A 265 -9.12 -1.01 16.68
N SER A 266 -8.88 -0.93 15.36
CA SER A 266 -8.85 0.34 14.62
C SER A 266 -10.22 1.03 14.58
N CYS A 267 -11.32 0.26 14.46
CA CYS A 267 -12.67 0.82 14.56
C CYS A 267 -12.91 1.43 15.96
N TYR A 268 -12.47 0.73 17.01
CA TYR A 268 -12.63 1.18 18.39
C TYR A 268 -11.74 2.38 18.75
N THR A 269 -10.51 2.46 18.23
CA THR A 269 -9.62 3.56 18.59
C THR A 269 -9.87 4.83 17.79
N LYS A 270 -10.33 4.72 16.53
CA LYS A 270 -10.51 5.88 15.65
C LYS A 270 -11.93 6.37 15.55
N ASP A 271 -12.90 5.46 15.53
CA ASP A 271 -14.25 5.76 15.07
C ASP A 271 -15.32 5.41 16.11
N LEU A 272 -14.96 5.13 17.37
CA LEU A 272 -15.90 4.65 18.39
C LEU A 272 -17.09 5.59 18.63
N ALA A 273 -16.85 6.90 18.68
CA ALA A 273 -17.92 7.87 18.84
C ALA A 273 -18.92 7.80 17.67
N LEU A 274 -18.41 7.72 16.44
CA LEU A 274 -19.21 7.60 15.23
C LEU A 274 -19.97 6.27 15.17
N LEU A 275 -19.33 5.16 15.57
CA LEU A 275 -19.94 3.83 15.62
C LEU A 275 -21.05 3.75 16.67
N ARG A 276 -20.89 4.43 17.81
CA ARG A 276 -21.90 4.45 18.88
C ARG A 276 -23.12 5.28 18.48
N ASP A 277 -22.90 6.38 17.78
CA ASP A 277 -23.95 7.31 17.35
C ASP A 277 -24.74 6.76 16.15
N ARG A 278 -24.04 6.26 15.12
CA ARG A 278 -24.65 5.91 13.82
C ARG A 278 -24.74 4.42 13.55
N GLY A 279 -24.01 3.60 14.29
CA GLY A 279 -23.92 2.15 14.09
C GLY A 279 -22.81 1.73 13.13
N PHE A 280 -22.44 0.44 13.19
CA PHE A 280 -21.30 -0.13 12.46
C PHE A 280 -21.47 -0.13 10.93
N PHE A 281 -22.69 -0.36 10.44
CA PHE A 281 -22.99 -0.46 9.01
C PHE A 281 -23.66 0.80 8.45
N TYR A 282 -23.49 1.95 9.11
CA TYR A 282 -24.02 3.21 8.62
C TYR A 282 -23.42 3.60 7.26
N GLY A 283 -24.27 4.04 6.33
CA GLY A 283 -23.84 4.43 4.97
C GLY A 283 -23.54 3.26 4.03
N TYR A 284 -23.82 2.02 4.43
CA TYR A 284 -23.61 0.86 3.56
C TYR A 284 -24.72 0.74 2.53
N THR A 285 -24.38 1.01 1.27
CA THR A 285 -25.24 0.76 0.11
C THR A 285 -24.80 -0.49 -0.63
N GLY A 286 -25.57 -0.93 -1.63
CA GLY A 286 -25.16 -2.04 -2.51
C GLY A 286 -23.80 -1.79 -3.19
N ILE A 287 -23.48 -0.53 -3.50
CA ILE A 287 -22.20 -0.12 -4.09
C ILE A 287 -21.06 -0.31 -3.06
N VAL A 288 -21.28 0.10 -1.81
CA VAL A 288 -20.29 -0.08 -0.73
C VAL A 288 -20.02 -1.57 -0.49
N TRP A 289 -21.05 -2.41 -0.48
CA TRP A 289 -20.87 -3.87 -0.44
C TRP A 289 -20.06 -4.39 -1.65
N GLY A 290 -20.34 -3.88 -2.84
CA GLY A 290 -19.55 -4.16 -4.04
C GLY A 290 -18.07 -3.81 -3.88
N VAL A 291 -17.76 -2.63 -3.32
CA VAL A 291 -16.38 -2.21 -2.99
C VAL A 291 -15.74 -3.17 -2.00
N ILE A 292 -16.43 -3.52 -0.91
CA ILE A 292 -15.90 -4.41 0.15
C ILE A 292 -15.61 -5.80 -0.40
N VAL A 293 -16.53 -6.36 -1.19
CA VAL A 293 -16.33 -7.67 -1.85
C VAL A 293 -15.14 -7.60 -2.80
N LEU A 294 -15.04 -6.54 -3.61
CA LEU A 294 -13.94 -6.38 -4.56
C LEU A 294 -12.59 -6.19 -3.86
N GLN A 295 -12.55 -5.50 -2.71
CA GLN A 295 -11.36 -5.42 -1.86
C GLN A 295 -10.98 -6.77 -1.26
N ALA A 296 -11.96 -7.53 -0.76
CA ALA A 296 -11.73 -8.86 -0.21
C ALA A 296 -11.14 -9.80 -1.28
N VAL A 297 -11.72 -9.80 -2.48
CA VAL A 297 -11.22 -10.54 -3.65
C VAL A 297 -9.80 -10.10 -4.00
N GLY A 298 -9.55 -8.79 -4.08
CA GLY A 298 -8.21 -8.24 -4.33
C GLY A 298 -7.17 -8.71 -3.31
N GLY A 299 -7.52 -8.73 -2.02
CA GLY A 299 -6.64 -9.25 -0.97
C GLY A 299 -6.28 -10.72 -1.13
N LEU A 300 -7.25 -11.57 -1.53
CA LEU A 300 -6.97 -12.98 -1.84
C LEU A 300 -6.12 -13.14 -3.10
N MET A 301 -6.36 -12.31 -4.11
CA MET A 301 -5.57 -12.29 -5.35
C MET A 301 -4.13 -11.85 -5.09
N VAL A 302 -3.90 -10.90 -4.19
CA VAL A 302 -2.55 -10.52 -3.76
C VAL A 302 -1.81 -11.72 -3.17
N ALA A 303 -2.46 -12.54 -2.34
CA ALA A 303 -1.82 -13.74 -1.81
C ALA A 303 -1.44 -14.74 -2.93
N VAL A 304 -2.31 -14.93 -3.92
CA VAL A 304 -2.05 -15.77 -5.10
C VAL A 304 -0.88 -15.22 -5.91
N VAL A 305 -0.88 -13.92 -6.22
CA VAL A 305 0.22 -13.25 -6.94
C VAL A 305 1.52 -13.38 -6.18
N VAL A 306 1.53 -13.16 -4.86
CA VAL A 306 2.75 -13.30 -4.06
C VAL A 306 3.24 -14.76 -4.04
N LYS A 307 2.35 -15.75 -4.04
CA LYS A 307 2.70 -17.18 -4.09
C LYS A 307 3.35 -17.58 -5.42
N TYR A 308 2.77 -17.17 -6.56
CA TYR A 308 3.19 -17.64 -7.90
C TYR A 308 4.12 -16.67 -8.65
N ALA A 309 4.06 -15.38 -8.34
CA ALA A 309 4.96 -14.35 -8.80
C ALA A 309 5.84 -13.92 -7.62
N ASP A 310 5.83 -12.64 -7.26
CA ASP A 310 6.43 -12.12 -6.04
C ASP A 310 5.88 -10.71 -5.70
N ASN A 311 6.28 -10.19 -4.55
CA ASN A 311 5.83 -8.90 -4.07
C ASN A 311 6.35 -7.72 -4.93
N ILE A 312 7.44 -7.91 -5.69
CA ILE A 312 7.94 -6.91 -6.65
C ILE A 312 7.00 -6.86 -7.86
N LEU A 313 6.70 -7.99 -8.49
CA LEU A 313 5.78 -8.07 -9.62
C LEU A 313 4.37 -7.62 -9.24
N LYS A 314 3.93 -7.82 -8.00
CA LYS A 314 2.70 -7.22 -7.46
C LYS A 314 2.74 -5.69 -7.53
N ALA A 315 3.88 -5.06 -7.21
CA ALA A 315 4.04 -3.61 -7.30
C ALA A 315 3.96 -3.14 -8.77
N PHE A 316 4.56 -3.86 -9.71
CA PHE A 316 4.40 -3.61 -11.15
C PHE A 316 2.93 -3.72 -11.59
N ALA A 317 2.21 -4.77 -11.19
CA ALA A 317 0.77 -4.89 -11.50
C ALA A 317 -0.04 -3.72 -10.93
N SER A 318 0.30 -3.26 -9.72
CA SER A 318 -0.35 -2.10 -9.11
C SER A 318 -0.07 -0.81 -9.90
N ALA A 319 1.17 -0.59 -10.33
CA ALA A 319 1.54 0.55 -11.18
C ALA A 319 0.80 0.53 -12.53
N VAL A 320 0.70 -0.63 -13.18
CA VAL A 320 -0.06 -0.79 -14.43
C VAL A 320 -1.55 -0.54 -14.20
N SER A 321 -2.10 -0.94 -13.03
CA SER A 321 -3.50 -0.65 -12.70
C SER A 321 -3.79 0.85 -12.57
N ILE A 322 -2.85 1.65 -12.05
CA ILE A 322 -3.00 3.12 -11.99
C ILE A 322 -3.09 3.71 -13.40
N VAL A 323 -2.16 3.32 -14.27
CA VAL A 323 -2.15 3.77 -15.67
C VAL A 323 -3.44 3.39 -16.38
N THR A 324 -3.84 2.12 -16.31
CA THR A 324 -5.05 1.62 -16.97
C THR A 324 -6.33 2.22 -16.40
N SER A 325 -6.40 2.49 -15.09
CA SER A 325 -7.55 3.18 -14.46
C SER A 325 -7.72 4.58 -15.00
N CYS A 326 -6.64 5.35 -15.12
CA CYS A 326 -6.69 6.70 -15.67
C CYS A 326 -7.08 6.68 -17.16
N LEU A 327 -6.47 5.80 -17.96
CA LEU A 327 -6.81 5.67 -19.39
C LEU A 327 -8.28 5.28 -19.57
N LEU A 328 -8.78 4.31 -18.81
CA LEU A 328 -10.18 3.89 -18.88
C LEU A 328 -11.11 5.03 -18.43
N SER A 329 -10.74 5.76 -17.38
CA SER A 329 -11.51 6.94 -16.94
C SER A 329 -11.51 8.04 -18.01
N ALA A 330 -10.38 8.28 -18.68
CA ALA A 330 -10.29 9.27 -19.76
C ALA A 330 -11.18 8.89 -20.96
N LEU A 331 -11.24 7.59 -21.30
CA LEU A 331 -12.12 7.08 -22.36
C LEU A 331 -13.60 7.13 -21.98
N LEU A 332 -13.95 6.83 -20.73
CA LEU A 332 -15.34 6.79 -20.26
C LEU A 332 -15.92 8.18 -19.97
N PHE A 333 -15.11 9.09 -19.44
CA PHE A 333 -15.56 10.43 -18.98
C PHE A 333 -15.05 11.57 -19.88
N GLY A 334 -14.31 11.26 -20.95
CA GLY A 334 -13.89 12.23 -21.97
C GLY A 334 -12.85 13.26 -21.52
N PHE A 335 -12.18 13.07 -20.38
CA PHE A 335 -11.14 14.01 -19.94
C PHE A 335 -9.79 13.72 -20.61
N ARG A 336 -8.96 14.75 -20.76
CA ARG A 336 -7.62 14.63 -21.36
C ARG A 336 -6.57 14.38 -20.27
N PRO A 337 -5.80 13.28 -20.32
CA PRO A 337 -4.70 13.06 -19.39
C PRO A 337 -3.64 14.17 -19.49
N SER A 338 -3.09 14.60 -18.34
CA SER A 338 -2.09 15.67 -18.34
C SER A 338 -0.77 15.23 -19.00
N PRO A 339 0.04 16.16 -19.52
CA PRO A 339 1.36 15.83 -20.05
C PRO A 339 2.27 15.13 -19.04
N VAL A 340 2.20 15.54 -17.77
CA VAL A 340 2.96 14.89 -16.67
C VAL A 340 2.51 13.44 -16.48
N PHE A 341 1.20 13.18 -16.57
CA PHE A 341 0.67 11.82 -16.53
C PHE A 341 1.17 10.95 -17.71
N MET A 342 1.26 11.53 -18.91
CA MET A 342 1.79 10.82 -20.09
C MET A 342 3.26 10.44 -19.91
N VAL A 343 4.08 11.34 -19.36
CA VAL A 343 5.48 11.04 -19.02
C VAL A 343 5.57 9.94 -17.97
N GLY A 344 4.76 10.00 -16.91
CA GLY A 344 4.68 8.95 -15.89
C GLY A 344 4.31 7.58 -16.49
N THR A 345 3.32 7.56 -17.38
CA THR A 345 2.87 6.36 -18.09
C THR A 345 3.96 5.75 -18.97
N LEU A 346 4.72 6.59 -19.68
CA LEU A 346 5.85 6.14 -20.49
C LEU A 346 6.93 5.50 -19.62
N LEU A 347 7.27 6.11 -18.48
CA LEU A 347 8.27 5.57 -17.54
C LEU A 347 7.83 4.22 -16.96
N VAL A 348 6.56 4.08 -16.56
CA VAL A 348 6.00 2.80 -16.09
C VAL A 348 6.11 1.73 -17.19
N SER A 349 5.76 2.08 -18.44
CA SER A 349 5.80 1.15 -19.57
C SER A 349 7.23 0.68 -19.88
N VAL A 350 8.19 1.61 -19.93
CA VAL A 350 9.62 1.30 -20.11
C VAL A 350 10.12 0.43 -18.97
N SER A 351 9.76 0.75 -17.72
CA SER A 351 10.13 -0.03 -16.54
C SER A 351 9.65 -1.49 -16.63
N VAL A 352 8.37 -1.71 -16.97
CA VAL A 352 7.80 -3.05 -17.17
C VAL A 352 8.57 -3.83 -18.22
N PHE A 353 8.89 -3.19 -19.36
CA PHE A 353 9.66 -3.81 -20.44
C PHE A 353 11.07 -4.21 -19.97
N LEU A 354 11.78 -3.31 -19.28
CA LEU A 354 13.13 -3.57 -18.80
C LEU A 354 13.17 -4.68 -17.75
N TYR A 355 12.23 -4.68 -16.81
CA TYR A 355 12.17 -5.71 -15.74
C TYR A 355 11.80 -7.10 -16.28
N SER A 356 11.07 -7.15 -17.39
CA SER A 356 10.64 -8.40 -18.04
C SER A 356 11.77 -9.13 -18.77
N LYS A 357 12.90 -8.47 -19.02
CA LYS A 357 14.07 -9.12 -19.65
C LYS A 357 14.67 -10.18 -18.71
N PRO A 358 15.15 -11.32 -19.25
CA PRO A 358 15.85 -12.34 -18.45
C PRO A 358 17.03 -11.74 -17.70
N ASP A 359 17.21 -12.11 -16.43
CA ASP A 359 18.43 -11.75 -15.71
C ASP A 359 19.60 -12.58 -16.24
N GLY A 360 20.63 -11.91 -16.76
CA GLY A 360 21.92 -12.54 -17.06
C GLY A 360 22.68 -13.02 -15.81
N VAL A 361 22.16 -12.73 -14.61
CA VAL A 361 22.75 -13.10 -13.32
C VAL A 361 22.40 -14.56 -12.99
N LYS A 362 23.39 -15.46 -13.09
CA LYS A 362 23.22 -16.88 -12.75
C LYS A 362 22.85 -17.04 -11.25
N PRO A 363 21.86 -17.89 -10.92
CA PRO A 363 21.46 -18.13 -9.53
C PRO A 363 22.57 -18.83 -8.73
N LEU A 364 22.70 -18.48 -7.44
CA LEU A 364 23.72 -18.99 -6.50
C LEU A 364 23.86 -20.51 -6.46
N LYS A 365 22.75 -21.25 -6.60
CA LYS A 365 22.75 -22.71 -6.61
C LYS A 365 23.56 -23.30 -7.78
N ALA A 366 23.62 -22.60 -8.91
CA ALA A 366 24.42 -23.02 -10.06
C ALA A 366 25.92 -22.75 -9.88
N GLN A 367 26.31 -21.87 -8.94
CA GLN A 367 27.71 -21.62 -8.59
C GLN A 367 28.19 -22.60 -7.50
N ALA A 368 27.35 -22.91 -6.51
CA ALA A 368 27.68 -23.91 -5.49
C ALA A 368 27.89 -25.32 -6.07
N SER A 369 27.14 -25.69 -7.11
CA SER A 369 27.33 -26.97 -7.82
C SER A 369 28.62 -27.06 -8.65
N LYS A 370 29.29 -25.93 -8.93
CA LYS A 370 30.57 -25.92 -9.67
C LYS A 370 31.79 -25.82 -8.77
N GLN A 371 31.59 -25.62 -7.48
CA GLN A 371 32.66 -25.50 -6.49
C GLN A 371 32.61 -26.72 -5.57
N ASN A 372 32.81 -27.91 -6.15
CA ASN A 372 33.26 -29.07 -5.37
C ASN A 372 34.68 -28.77 -4.89
N LEU A 373 34.78 -28.13 -3.73
CA LEU A 373 36.01 -28.08 -2.95
C LEU A 373 36.09 -29.39 -2.16
N PRO A 374 37.17 -30.18 -2.27
CA PRO A 374 37.31 -31.43 -1.55
C PRO A 374 37.73 -31.09 -0.11
N LEU A 375 36.78 -31.04 0.82
CA LEU A 375 37.06 -30.93 2.25
C LEU A 375 35.93 -31.62 2.98
N PHE A 376 36.04 -32.95 3.07
CA PHE A 376 35.65 -33.84 4.17
C PHE A 376 35.71 -35.28 3.63
N ASP A 377 36.92 -35.76 3.36
CA ASP A 377 37.19 -37.20 3.41
C ASP A 377 37.69 -37.48 4.83
N SER A 378 36.76 -37.80 5.74
CA SER A 378 37.12 -38.37 7.04
C SER A 378 36.66 -39.81 7.07
N HIS A 379 37.63 -40.71 6.89
CA HIS A 379 37.68 -42.08 7.40
C HIS A 379 36.35 -42.68 7.88
N ALA A 380 35.75 -43.52 7.03
CA ALA A 380 34.92 -44.62 7.49
C ALA A 380 35.35 -45.89 6.74
N LYS A 381 36.36 -46.58 7.30
CA LYS A 381 36.64 -47.99 6.99
C LYS A 381 35.35 -48.78 7.24
N ARG A 382 34.75 -49.33 6.19
CA ARG A 382 33.79 -50.43 6.33
C ARG A 382 34.58 -51.72 6.55
N PRO A 383 34.31 -52.51 7.60
CA PRO A 383 34.86 -53.85 7.68
C PRO A 383 34.21 -54.73 6.59
N LYS A 384 35.06 -55.49 5.89
CA LYS A 384 34.65 -56.57 5.01
C LYS A 384 34.02 -57.67 5.88
N ALA A 385 32.80 -58.07 5.56
CA ALA A 385 32.29 -59.35 6.01
C ALA A 385 32.88 -60.42 5.09
N GLU A 386 33.75 -61.25 5.65
CA GLU A 386 34.08 -62.57 5.11
C GLU A 386 33.16 -63.61 5.75
N VAL A 387 32.94 -64.67 4.97
CA VAL A 387 32.17 -65.91 5.19
C VAL A 387 30.70 -65.85 4.78
#